data_AF-A0A6L3SUL3-F1
#
_entry.id   AF-A0A6L3SUL3-F1
#
_cell.length_a   1.000
_cell.length_b   1.000
_cell.length_c   1.000
_cell.angle_alpha   90.00
_cell.angle_beta   90.00
_cell.angle_gamma   90.00
#
_symmetry.space_group_name_H-M   'P 1'
#
loop_
_entity.id
_entity.type
_entity.pdbx_description
1 polymer ?
#
loop_
_entity_poly.entity_id
_entity_poly.type
_entity_poly.pdbx_seq_one_letter_code
_entity_poly.pdbx_strand_id
1 'polypeptide(L)'
;MADRSQAGRSPEGRPPSRRALLGEALRAGGDLIGKELKLFQVEADGNIRALAALIARFGFAAILLVGGLLLLVLAFVRALGALIGSQALAALTVGGGFAAITAIFLVLGLRRMSLDTLNPRRSERQLARDARLVGAAGE
;
A
#
# COMPACT_ATOMS: atom_id res chain seq x y z
N MET A 1 47.80 -58.04 -35.07
CA MET A 1 48.72 -58.16 -33.92
C MET A 1 49.11 -56.75 -33.53
N ALA A 2 48.67 -56.31 -32.34
CA ALA A 2 48.90 -55.02 -31.66
C ALA A 2 48.40 -53.75 -32.41
N ASP A 3 47.71 -52.77 -31.80
CA ASP A 3 47.50 -52.47 -30.39
C ASP A 3 46.22 -51.63 -30.23
N ARG A 4 45.34 -52.08 -29.34
CA ARG A 4 44.07 -51.43 -28.98
C ARG A 4 44.29 -50.77 -27.62
N SER A 5 45.14 -49.75 -27.57
CA SER A 5 45.58 -49.14 -26.32
C SER A 5 45.77 -47.64 -26.46
N GLN A 6 44.69 -46.86 -26.52
CA GLN A 6 44.60 -45.53 -25.88
C GLN A 6 43.12 -45.18 -25.66
N ALA A 7 42.48 -45.94 -24.78
CA ALA A 7 41.42 -45.39 -23.94
C ALA A 7 42.08 -44.39 -22.99
N GLY A 8 42.31 -43.18 -23.46
CA GLY A 8 42.61 -42.03 -22.62
C GLY A 8 41.39 -41.79 -21.76
N ARG A 9 41.38 -42.40 -20.56
CA ARG A 9 40.44 -42.10 -19.48
C ARG A 9 40.31 -40.59 -19.40
N SER A 10 39.16 -40.05 -19.80
CA SER A 10 38.72 -38.76 -19.29
C SER A 10 38.83 -38.88 -17.76
N PRO A 11 39.59 -38.01 -17.09
CA PRO A 11 39.70 -38.08 -15.65
C PRO A 11 38.27 -38.00 -15.12
N GLU A 12 37.80 -39.09 -14.50
CA GLU A 12 36.54 -39.09 -13.77
C GLU A 12 36.55 -37.86 -12.88
N GLY A 13 35.72 -36.89 -13.24
CA GLY A 13 35.56 -35.66 -12.51
C GLY A 13 35.14 -36.06 -11.10
N ARG A 14 36.07 -35.90 -10.15
CA ARG A 14 35.83 -36.06 -8.71
C ARG A 14 34.42 -35.52 -8.42
N PRO A 15 33.52 -36.32 -7.79
CA PRO A 15 32.16 -35.89 -7.53
C PRO A 15 32.24 -34.50 -6.89
N PRO A 16 31.48 -33.52 -7.41
CA PRO A 16 31.59 -32.15 -6.95
C PRO A 16 31.54 -32.16 -5.44
N SER A 17 32.63 -31.72 -4.82
CA SER A 17 32.72 -31.75 -3.37
C SER A 17 31.50 -31.04 -2.80
N ARG A 18 30.97 -31.46 -1.64
CA ARG A 18 29.76 -30.85 -1.05
C ARG A 18 29.87 -29.31 -0.93
N ARG A 19 31.11 -28.81 -0.83
CA ARG A 19 31.46 -27.38 -0.84
C ARG A 19 31.24 -26.71 -2.21
N ALA A 20 31.53 -27.41 -3.31
CA ALA A 20 31.26 -26.93 -4.67
C ALA A 20 29.75 -26.85 -4.96
N LEU A 21 28.95 -27.85 -4.55
CA LEU A 21 27.49 -27.81 -4.67
C LEU A 21 26.86 -26.68 -3.85
N LEU A 22 27.41 -26.39 -2.65
CA LEU A 22 26.98 -25.26 -1.84
C LEU A 22 27.28 -23.94 -2.53
N GLY A 23 28.47 -23.80 -3.14
CA GLY A 23 28.83 -22.63 -3.94
C GLY A 23 27.94 -22.44 -5.17
N GLU A 24 27.61 -23.53 -5.87
CA GLU A 24 26.69 -23.52 -7.02
C GLU A 24 25.27 -23.09 -6.61
N ALA A 25 24.76 -23.61 -5.49
CA ALA A 25 23.43 -23.28 -4.98
C ALA A 25 23.34 -21.81 -4.50
N LEU A 26 24.39 -21.29 -3.86
CA LEU A 26 24.47 -19.88 -3.47
C LEU A 26 24.52 -18.96 -4.68
N ARG A 27 25.23 -19.36 -5.74
CA ARG A 27 25.32 -18.61 -6.99
C ARG A 27 23.99 -18.60 -7.74
N ALA A 28 23.36 -19.75 -7.87
CA ALA A 28 22.03 -19.88 -8.47
C ALA A 28 20.96 -19.12 -7.68
N GLY A 29 21.02 -19.13 -6.34
CA GLY A 29 20.16 -18.35 -5.47
C GLY A 29 20.37 -16.84 -5.65
N GLY A 30 21.62 -16.39 -5.74
CA GLY A 30 21.96 -15.00 -6.03
C GLY A 30 21.44 -14.53 -7.39
N ASP A 31 21.58 -15.37 -8.43
CA ASP A 31 21.07 -15.09 -9.78
C ASP A 31 19.53 -15.01 -9.83
N LEU A 32 18.83 -15.81 -9.02
CA LEU A 32 17.37 -15.74 -8.87
C LEU A 32 16.92 -14.46 -8.16
N ILE A 33 17.57 -14.13 -7.04
CA ILE A 33 17.28 -12.90 -6.28
C ILE A 33 17.51 -11.66 -7.15
N GLY A 34 18.61 -11.63 -7.93
CA GLY A 34 18.89 -10.52 -8.84
C GLY A 34 17.80 -10.34 -9.91
N LYS A 35 17.22 -11.43 -10.42
CA LYS A 35 16.12 -11.39 -11.40
C LYS A 35 14.82 -10.88 -10.77
N GLU A 36 14.47 -11.37 -9.57
CA GLU A 36 13.30 -10.91 -8.82
C GLU A 36 13.40 -9.44 -8.46
N LEU A 37 14.57 -8.96 -8.02
CA LEU A 37 14.81 -7.54 -7.73
C LEU A 37 14.67 -6.66 -8.99
N LYS A 38 15.17 -7.14 -10.14
CA LYS A 38 15.05 -6.41 -11.40
C LYS A 38 13.59 -6.34 -11.87
N LEU A 39 12.83 -7.43 -11.71
CA LEU A 39 11.40 -7.46 -12.03
C LEU A 39 10.61 -6.55 -11.08
N PHE A 40 10.89 -6.64 -9.77
CA PHE A 40 10.31 -5.78 -8.75
C PHE A 40 10.56 -4.30 -9.04
N GLN A 41 11.78 -3.92 -9.45
CA GLN A 41 12.08 -2.52 -9.82
C GLN A 41 11.23 -2.05 -11.00
N VAL A 42 11.09 -2.88 -12.04
CA VAL A 42 10.26 -2.54 -13.22
C VAL A 42 8.79 -2.40 -12.84
N GLU A 43 8.27 -3.29 -12.01
CA GLU A 43 6.89 -3.25 -11.54
C GLU A 43 6.64 -2.07 -10.58
N ALA A 44 7.58 -1.81 -9.67
CA ALA A 44 7.54 -0.68 -8.75
C ALA A 44 7.53 0.66 -9.50
N ASP A 45 8.40 0.84 -10.51
CA ASP A 45 8.42 2.04 -11.34
C ASP A 45 7.10 2.26 -12.10
N GLY A 46 6.53 1.18 -12.63
CA GLY A 46 5.22 1.20 -13.30
C GLY A 46 4.11 1.63 -12.32
N ASN A 47 4.09 1.05 -11.13
CA ASN A 47 3.09 1.36 -10.11
C ASN A 47 3.24 2.78 -9.54
N ILE A 48 4.48 3.24 -9.33
CA ILE A 48 4.77 4.63 -8.90
C ILE A 48 4.30 5.63 -9.95
N ARG A 49 4.55 5.36 -11.25
CA ARG A 49 4.09 6.23 -12.33
C ARG A 49 2.56 6.26 -12.44
N ALA A 50 1.90 5.11 -12.28
CA ALA A 50 0.44 5.02 -12.24
C ALA A 50 -0.13 5.82 -11.05
N LEU A 51 0.47 5.68 -9.86
CA LEU A 51 0.09 6.44 -8.67
C LEU A 51 0.30 7.94 -8.86
N ALA A 52 1.42 8.35 -9.45
CA ALA A 52 1.70 9.75 -9.75
C ALA A 52 0.67 10.33 -10.73
N ALA A 53 0.29 9.58 -11.77
CA ALA A 53 -0.77 10.00 -12.69
C ALA A 53 -2.14 10.10 -12.01
N LEU A 54 -2.43 9.20 -11.06
CA LEU A 54 -3.64 9.25 -10.25
C LEU A 54 -3.67 10.49 -9.37
N ILE A 55 -2.59 10.75 -8.62
CA ILE A 55 -2.45 11.93 -7.77
C ILE A 55 -2.53 13.21 -8.60
N ALA A 56 -1.92 13.26 -9.78
CA ALA A 56 -2.00 14.43 -10.65
C ALA A 56 -3.45 14.72 -11.08
N ARG A 57 -4.17 13.71 -11.57
CA ARG A 57 -5.56 13.87 -12.04
C ARG A 57 -6.52 14.18 -10.90
N PHE A 58 -6.50 13.39 -9.84
CA PHE A 58 -7.39 13.56 -8.70
C PHE A 58 -7.02 14.77 -7.85
N GLY A 59 -5.74 15.08 -7.71
CA GLY A 59 -5.27 16.27 -7.01
C GLY A 59 -5.70 17.55 -7.72
N PHE A 60 -5.53 17.62 -9.04
CA PHE A 60 -6.01 18.77 -9.81
C PHE A 60 -7.53 18.91 -9.75
N ALA A 61 -8.27 17.81 -9.92
CA ALA A 61 -9.73 17.80 -9.79
C ALA A 61 -10.19 18.23 -8.38
N ALA A 62 -9.51 17.78 -7.32
CA ALA A 62 -9.82 18.16 -5.95
C ALA A 62 -9.60 19.66 -5.71
N ILE A 63 -8.51 20.22 -6.22
CA ILE A 63 -8.25 21.68 -6.12
C ILE A 63 -9.36 22.47 -6.82
N LEU A 64 -9.73 22.10 -8.05
CA LEU A 64 -10.81 22.77 -8.77
C LEU A 64 -12.17 22.61 -8.08
N LEU A 65 -12.47 21.42 -7.56
CA LEU A 65 -13.70 21.16 -6.84
C LEU A 65 -13.80 22.04 -5.59
N VAL A 66 -12.74 22.07 -4.76
CA VAL A 66 -12.71 22.88 -3.54
C VAL A 66 -12.80 24.37 -3.89
N GLY A 67 -12.01 24.84 -4.85
CA GLY A 67 -12.05 26.24 -5.30
C GLY A 67 -13.42 26.64 -5.85
N GLY A 68 -14.02 25.81 -6.70
CA GLY A 68 -15.35 26.02 -7.25
C GLY A 68 -16.44 26.02 -6.18
N LEU A 69 -16.38 25.11 -5.21
CA LEU A 69 -17.32 25.08 -4.08
C LEU A 69 -17.21 26.34 -3.22
N LEU A 70 -16.00 26.84 -2.96
CA LEU A 70 -15.81 28.10 -2.22
C LEU A 70 -16.44 29.28 -2.97
N LEU A 71 -16.24 29.37 -4.28
CA LEU A 71 -16.88 30.38 -5.12
C LEU A 71 -18.40 30.25 -5.12
N LEU A 72 -18.92 29.02 -5.16
CA LEU A 72 -20.36 28.73 -5.13
C LEU A 72 -20.98 29.14 -3.80
N VAL A 73 -20.33 28.80 -2.67
CA VAL A 73 -20.76 29.24 -1.33
C VAL A 73 -20.76 30.76 -1.24
N LEU A 74 -19.72 31.43 -1.73
CA LEU A 74 -19.67 32.90 -1.75
C LEU A 74 -20.79 33.50 -2.59
N ALA A 75 -21.05 32.96 -3.78
CA ALA A 75 -22.15 33.38 -4.64
C ALA A 75 -23.50 33.17 -3.95
N PHE A 76 -23.69 32.04 -3.28
CA PHE A 76 -24.91 31.73 -2.55
C PHE A 76 -25.14 32.67 -1.37
N VAL A 77 -24.09 32.96 -0.59
CA VAL A 77 -24.15 33.97 0.49
C VAL A 77 -24.56 35.33 -0.05
N ARG A 78 -24.01 35.76 -1.19
CA ARG A 78 -24.38 37.04 -1.82
C ARG A 78 -25.82 37.04 -2.31
N ALA A 79 -26.28 35.96 -2.96
CA ALA A 79 -27.65 35.83 -3.44
C ALA A 79 -28.65 35.87 -2.27
N LEU A 80 -28.37 35.13 -1.20
CA LEU A 80 -29.20 35.11 0.00
C LEU A 80 -29.14 36.45 0.74
N GLY A 81 -27.97 37.09 0.78
CA GLY A 81 -27.80 38.43 1.36
C GLY A 81 -28.61 39.49 0.63
N ALA A 82 -28.71 39.42 -0.70
CA ALA A 82 -29.57 40.29 -1.49
C ALA A 82 -31.06 40.07 -1.22
N LEU A 83 -31.48 38.82 -0.96
CA LEU A 83 -32.87 38.48 -0.66
C LEU A 83 -33.29 38.89 0.76
N ILE A 84 -32.40 38.69 1.75
CA ILE A 84 -32.67 38.97 3.17
C ILE A 84 -32.36 40.45 3.51
N GLY A 85 -31.62 41.16 2.66
CA GLY A 85 -31.16 42.53 2.92
C GLY A 85 -30.01 42.62 3.93
N SER A 86 -29.43 41.49 4.32
CA SER A 86 -28.30 41.42 5.26
C SER A 86 -27.32 40.33 4.86
N GLN A 87 -26.13 40.76 4.43
CA GLN A 87 -25.04 39.85 4.07
C GLN A 87 -24.49 39.10 5.30
N ALA A 88 -24.54 39.72 6.48
CA ALA A 88 -24.08 39.10 7.72
C ALA A 88 -24.98 37.92 8.13
N LEU A 89 -26.30 38.09 8.10
CA LEU A 89 -27.23 37.00 8.42
C LEU A 89 -27.14 35.88 7.39
N ALA A 90 -27.04 36.20 6.11
CA ALA A 90 -26.85 35.20 5.06
C ALA A 90 -25.56 34.38 5.25
N ALA A 91 -24.44 35.05 5.54
CA ALA A 91 -23.17 34.37 5.80
C ALA A 91 -23.24 33.47 7.04
N LEU A 92 -23.88 33.93 8.11
CA LEU A 92 -24.06 33.17 9.35
C LEU A 92 -24.91 31.92 9.12
N THR A 93 -26.02 32.02 8.38
CA THR A 93 -26.89 30.87 8.11
C THR A 93 -26.23 29.85 7.20
N VAL A 94 -25.59 30.29 6.11
CA VAL A 94 -24.93 29.37 5.17
C VAL A 94 -23.71 28.73 5.82
N GLY A 95 -22.81 29.54 6.39
CA GLY A 95 -21.62 29.05 7.07
C GLY A 95 -21.96 28.18 8.28
N GLY A 96 -22.94 28.59 9.08
CA GLY A 96 -23.45 27.82 10.21
C GLY A 96 -24.06 26.49 9.79
N GLY A 97 -24.82 26.44 8.69
CA GLY A 97 -25.37 25.21 8.15
C GLY A 97 -24.29 24.22 7.71
N PHE A 98 -23.27 24.70 6.97
CA PHE A 98 -22.13 23.87 6.60
C PHE A 98 -21.35 23.37 7.83
N ALA A 99 -21.14 24.22 8.83
CA ALA A 99 -20.47 23.85 10.08
C ALA A 99 -21.26 22.77 10.84
N ALA A 100 -22.58 22.89 10.93
CA ALA A 100 -23.45 21.92 11.59
C ALA A 100 -23.39 20.56 10.89
N ILE A 101 -23.52 20.53 9.56
CA ILE A 101 -23.40 19.30 8.76
C ILE A 101 -22.02 18.68 8.96
N THR A 102 -20.95 19.48 8.89
CA THR A 102 -19.58 19.03 9.11
C THR A 102 -19.40 18.41 10.50
N ALA A 103 -19.93 19.03 11.55
CA ALA A 103 -19.88 18.49 12.90
C ALA A 103 -20.58 17.14 13.02
N ILE A 104 -21.75 16.96 12.37
CA ILE A 104 -22.46 15.68 12.34
C ILE A 104 -21.59 14.60 11.69
N PHE A 105 -21.06 14.86 10.50
CA PHE A 105 -20.20 13.91 9.79
C PHE A 105 -18.93 13.58 10.57
N LEU A 106 -18.32 14.57 11.21
CA LEU A 106 -17.13 14.37 12.04
C LEU A 106 -17.44 13.44 13.21
N VAL A 107 -18.52 13.69 13.95
CA VAL A 107 -18.93 12.83 15.07
C VAL A 107 -19.27 11.42 14.60
N LEU A 108 -19.99 11.27 13.49
CA LEU A 108 -20.30 9.95 12.92
C LEU A 108 -19.04 9.21 12.47
N GLY A 109 -18.09 9.91 11.83
CA GLY A 109 -16.81 9.36 11.39
C GLY A 109 -15.96 8.89 12.57
N LEU A 110 -15.82 9.71 13.61
CA LEU A 110 -15.11 9.38 14.84
C LEU A 110 -15.74 8.19 15.56
N ARG A 111 -17.08 8.14 15.64
CA ARG A 111 -17.81 7.00 16.20
C ARG A 111 -17.53 5.72 15.41
N ARG A 112 -17.54 5.77 14.08
CA ARG A 112 -17.27 4.59 13.24
C ARG A 112 -15.84 4.09 13.39
N MET A 113 -14.85 5.00 13.40
CA MET A 113 -13.46 4.63 13.71
C MET A 113 -13.35 3.99 15.11
N SER A 114 -14.00 4.53 16.14
CA SER A 114 -13.94 3.90 17.47
C SER A 114 -14.53 2.48 17.54
N LEU A 115 -15.45 2.14 16.64
CA LEU A 115 -16.06 0.80 16.56
C LEU A 115 -15.20 -0.18 15.74
N ASP A 116 -14.55 0.30 14.68
CA ASP A 116 -13.77 -0.54 13.77
C ASP A 116 -12.27 -0.67 14.16
N THR A 117 -11.75 0.19 15.05
CA THR A 117 -10.29 0.36 15.22
C THR A 117 -9.65 -0.33 16.44
N LEU A 118 -10.40 -0.93 17.39
CA LEU A 118 -9.76 -1.35 18.66
C LEU A 118 -9.90 -2.82 19.09
N ASN A 119 -10.46 -3.71 18.28
CA ASN A 119 -10.38 -5.14 18.60
C ASN A 119 -10.07 -6.02 17.37
N PRO A 120 -8.79 -6.35 17.13
CA PRO A 120 -8.40 -7.25 16.05
C PRO A 120 -8.78 -8.71 16.38
N ARG A 121 -10.05 -9.08 16.11
CA ARG A 121 -10.58 -10.44 16.34
C ARG A 121 -9.85 -11.58 15.61
N ARG A 122 -8.98 -11.28 14.63
CA ARG A 122 -8.20 -12.30 13.89
C ARG A 122 -6.78 -12.46 14.44
N SER A 123 -6.11 -11.36 14.77
CA SER A 123 -4.74 -11.39 15.31
C SER A 123 -4.69 -12.07 16.68
N GLU A 124 -5.69 -11.84 17.54
CA GLU A 124 -5.80 -12.52 18.83
C GLU A 124 -5.90 -14.04 18.69
N ARG A 125 -6.67 -14.53 17.70
CA ARG A 125 -6.85 -15.96 17.46
C ARG A 125 -5.66 -16.66 16.82
N GLN A 126 -4.79 -15.90 16.15
CA GLN A 126 -3.53 -16.43 15.60
C GLN A 126 -2.46 -16.47 16.69
N LEU A 127 -2.30 -15.39 17.45
CA LEU A 127 -1.39 -15.35 18.62
C LEU A 127 -1.76 -16.41 19.66
N ALA A 128 -3.04 -16.60 19.96
CA ALA A 128 -3.51 -17.63 20.89
C ALA A 128 -3.28 -19.05 20.36
N ARG A 129 -3.24 -19.26 19.04
CA ARG A 129 -2.89 -20.56 18.45
C ARG A 129 -1.39 -20.80 18.51
N ASP A 130 -0.59 -19.80 18.16
CA ASP A 130 0.87 -19.90 18.17
C ASP A 130 1.40 -20.14 19.58
N ALA A 131 0.84 -19.47 20.60
CA ALA A 131 1.19 -19.70 22.01
C ALA A 131 0.88 -21.14 22.47
N ARG A 132 -0.22 -21.74 21.99
CA ARG A 132 -0.55 -23.15 22.30
C ARG A 132 0.40 -24.12 21.61
N LEU A 133 0.83 -23.83 20.39
CA LEU A 133 1.78 -24.67 19.66
C LEU A 133 3.17 -24.63 20.28
N VAL A 134 3.62 -23.46 20.75
CA VAL A 134 4.90 -23.32 21.47
C VAL A 134 4.85 -23.98 22.84
N GLY A 135 3.74 -23.84 23.58
CA GLY A 135 3.57 -24.51 24.88
C GLY A 135 3.50 -26.03 24.77
N ALA A 136 2.86 -26.56 23.72
CA ALA A 136 2.76 -28.01 23.49
C ALA A 136 4.05 -28.65 22.94
N ALA A 137 4.98 -27.86 22.41
CA ALA A 137 6.29 -28.33 21.93
C ALA A 137 7.39 -28.22 23.02
N GLY A 138 7.06 -27.63 24.17
CA GLY A 138 7.97 -27.44 25.30
C GLY A 138 7.83 -28.46 26.44
N GLU A 139 6.89 -29.41 26.33
CA GLU A 139 6.77 -30.61 27.18
C GLU A 139 7.17 -31.86 26.40
#